data_AF-A0A357KZE6-F1
#
_entry.id   AF-A0A357KZE6-F1
#
_cell.length_a   1.000
_cell.length_b   1.000
_cell.length_c   1.000
_cell.angle_alpha   90.00
_cell.angle_beta   90.00
_cell.angle_gamma   90.00
#
_symmetry.space_group_name_H-M   'P 1'
#
loop_
_entity.id
_entity.type
_entity.pdbx_description
1 polymer ?
#
loop_
_entity_poly.entity_id
_entity_poly.type
_entity_poly.pdbx_seq_one_letter_code
_entity_poly.pdbx_strand_id
1 'polypeptide(L)'
;LLALPRKIGPHPEDGQMIEAGLGRFGPYVRHDKTWANLPAIEDVFEVGLNRAVALIAEKRANPRAGRGQGPKPLKELGPHPATGESVAVMDGRYGPYVKSGKVNANIPKGKSPEDVTLDDAVALLAEREGKAATKKPARKKAAPKKTKTATPAKKKAPAKKTAAKK
;
A
#
# COMPACT_ATOMS: atom_id res chain seq x y z
N LEU A 1 24.28 -21.04 -2.89
CA LEU A 1 23.32 -20.13 -3.58
C LEU A 1 22.62 -19.30 -2.51
N LEU A 2 22.69 -17.97 -2.61
CA LEU A 2 21.97 -17.07 -1.71
C LEU A 2 20.48 -17.16 -2.01
N ALA A 3 19.72 -17.81 -1.13
CA ALA A 3 18.27 -17.92 -1.24
C ALA A 3 17.61 -16.76 -0.47
N LEU A 4 16.65 -16.08 -1.13
CA LEU A 4 15.71 -15.20 -0.45
C LEU A 4 14.51 -16.04 0.02
N PRO A 5 13.93 -15.75 1.19
CA PRO A 5 14.28 -14.68 2.14
C PRO A 5 15.55 -14.98 2.95
N ARG A 6 16.42 -13.97 3.07
CA ARG A 6 17.66 -14.03 3.87
C ARG A 6 17.33 -13.84 5.34
N LYS A 7 17.78 -14.78 6.19
CA LYS A 7 17.68 -14.66 7.65
C LYS A 7 18.79 -13.73 8.15
N ILE A 8 18.42 -12.64 8.82
CA ILE A 8 19.38 -11.67 9.39
C ILE A 8 19.76 -12.10 10.81
N GLY A 9 18.77 -12.36 11.67
CA GLY A 9 18.97 -12.72 13.07
C GLY A 9 17.72 -12.50 13.93
N PRO A 10 17.75 -12.90 15.21
CA PRO A 10 16.65 -12.69 16.15
C PRO A 10 16.56 -11.22 16.59
N HIS A 11 15.35 -10.69 16.67
CA HIS A 11 15.09 -9.34 17.19
C HIS A 11 15.39 -9.28 18.71
N PRO A 12 16.01 -8.20 19.23
CA PRO A 12 16.46 -8.15 20.62
C PRO A 12 15.34 -8.10 21.67
N GLU A 13 14.13 -7.65 21.31
CA GLU A 13 13.02 -7.50 22.27
C GLU A 13 12.21 -8.79 22.45
N ASP A 14 11.97 -9.50 21.35
CA ASP A 14 11.01 -10.61 21.25
C ASP A 14 11.64 -11.90 20.73
N GLY A 15 12.91 -11.88 20.33
CA GLY A 15 13.68 -13.05 19.90
C GLY A 15 13.25 -13.64 18.55
N GLN A 16 12.25 -13.06 17.89
CA GLN A 16 11.71 -13.59 16.64
C GLN A 16 12.61 -13.25 15.45
N MET A 17 12.61 -14.11 14.44
CA MET A 17 13.54 -14.00 13.33
C MET A 17 13.19 -12.86 12.39
N ILE A 18 14.19 -12.04 12.09
CA ILE A 18 14.11 -10.99 11.07
C ILE A 18 14.60 -11.54 9.73
N GLU A 19 13.79 -11.33 8.70
CA GLU A 19 14.04 -11.81 7.34
C GLU A 19 14.09 -10.64 6.36
N ALA A 20 15.10 -10.59 5.49
CA ALA A 20 15.15 -9.69 4.34
C ALA A 20 14.69 -10.40 3.07
N GLY A 21 13.92 -9.72 2.23
CA GLY A 21 13.42 -10.28 0.98
C GLY A 21 12.94 -9.24 -0.02
N LEU A 22 12.45 -9.73 -1.16
CA LEU A 22 11.86 -8.93 -2.23
C LEU A 22 10.38 -9.24 -2.33
N GLY A 23 9.53 -8.21 -2.37
CA GLY A 23 8.08 -8.35 -2.41
C GLY A 23 7.42 -7.43 -3.44
N ARG A 24 6.08 -7.42 -3.49
CA ARG A 24 5.30 -6.60 -4.45
C ARG A 24 5.57 -5.09 -4.41
N PHE A 25 6.13 -4.60 -3.31
CA PHE A 25 6.42 -3.17 -3.08
C PHE A 25 7.93 -2.89 -3.03
N GLY A 26 8.75 -3.80 -3.55
CA GLY A 26 10.20 -3.69 -3.53
C GLY A 26 10.86 -4.46 -2.37
N PRO A 27 12.13 -4.17 -2.10
CA PRO A 27 12.92 -4.81 -1.06
C PRO A 27 12.39 -4.46 0.33
N TYR A 28 12.41 -5.43 1.25
CA TYR A 28 11.85 -5.28 2.58
C TYR A 28 12.58 -6.11 3.63
N VAL A 29 12.43 -5.67 4.87
CA VAL A 29 12.72 -6.42 6.10
C VAL A 29 11.39 -6.78 6.76
N ARG A 30 11.22 -8.05 7.11
CA ARG A 30 10.05 -8.58 7.78
C ARG A 30 10.42 -9.02 9.18
N HIS A 31 9.55 -8.64 10.10
CA HIS A 31 9.51 -9.17 11.45
C HIS A 31 8.05 -9.40 11.82
N ASP A 32 7.68 -10.67 11.96
CA ASP A 32 6.31 -11.16 12.14
C ASP A 32 5.28 -10.62 11.13
N LYS A 33 4.50 -9.65 11.60
CA LYS A 33 3.40 -8.95 10.92
C LYS A 33 3.80 -7.53 10.50
N THR A 34 5.03 -7.12 10.75
CA THR A 34 5.59 -5.82 10.34
C THR A 34 6.51 -6.01 9.15
N TRP A 35 6.29 -5.21 8.11
CA TRP A 35 7.16 -5.11 6.94
C TRP A 35 7.69 -3.69 6.83
N ALA A 36 9.00 -3.53 6.97
CA ALA A 36 9.71 -2.29 6.72
C ALA A 36 10.32 -2.34 5.32
N ASN A 37 10.15 -1.27 4.53
CA ASN A 37 10.72 -1.21 3.19
C ASN A 37 12.20 -0.82 3.26
N LEU A 38 12.99 -1.36 2.34
CA LEU A 38 14.36 -0.93 2.09
C LEU A 38 14.40 0.02 0.89
N PRO A 39 15.35 0.97 0.85
CA PRO A 39 15.46 1.92 -0.25
C PRO A 39 16.03 1.27 -1.52
N ALA A 40 17.01 0.37 -1.41
CA ALA A 40 17.69 -0.25 -2.54
C ALA A 40 17.59 -1.79 -2.51
N ILE A 41 17.83 -2.44 -3.65
CA ILE A 41 17.77 -3.91 -3.78
C ILE A 41 18.99 -4.53 -3.09
N GLU A 42 20.13 -3.87 -3.18
CA GLU A 42 21.42 -4.22 -2.61
C GLU A 42 21.32 -4.36 -1.08
N ASP A 43 20.50 -3.49 -0.46
CA ASP A 43 20.28 -3.51 0.99
C ASP A 43 19.72 -4.86 1.48
N VAL A 44 19.02 -5.64 0.64
CA VAL A 44 18.51 -6.97 1.01
C VAL A 44 19.68 -7.91 1.39
N PHE A 45 20.85 -7.70 0.79
CA PHE A 45 22.05 -8.51 1.02
C PHE A 45 23.00 -7.90 2.05
N GLU A 46 22.91 -6.61 2.33
CA GLU A 46 23.85 -5.91 3.22
C GLU A 46 23.24 -5.58 4.58
N VAL A 47 21.90 -5.52 4.69
CA VAL A 47 21.22 -5.11 5.92
C VAL A 47 21.58 -6.01 7.10
N GLY A 48 22.18 -5.39 8.13
CA GLY A 48 22.50 -6.02 9.41
C GLY A 48 21.34 -5.92 10.40
N LEU A 49 21.46 -6.66 11.52
CA LEU A 49 20.44 -6.74 12.56
C LEU A 49 20.06 -5.36 13.11
N ASN A 50 21.04 -4.53 13.45
CA ASN A 50 20.80 -3.20 14.05
C ASN A 50 19.97 -2.29 13.13
N ARG A 51 20.29 -2.27 11.83
CA ARG A 51 19.56 -1.49 10.83
C ARG A 51 18.15 -2.04 10.63
N ALA A 52 18.02 -3.37 10.58
CA ALA A 52 16.74 -4.04 10.43
C ALA A 52 15.80 -3.72 11.60
N VAL A 53 16.28 -3.79 12.84
CA VAL A 53 15.54 -3.42 14.06
C VAL A 53 15.08 -1.97 14.00
N ALA A 54 15.98 -1.05 13.64
CA ALA A 54 15.65 0.38 13.53
C ALA A 54 14.53 0.63 12.50
N LEU A 55 14.62 0.00 11.32
CA LEU A 55 13.60 0.13 10.27
C LEU A 55 12.25 -0.46 10.70
N ILE A 56 12.26 -1.56 11.43
CA ILE A 56 11.03 -2.17 11.98
C ILE A 56 10.41 -1.24 13.03
N ALA A 57 11.22 -0.68 13.94
CA ALA A 57 10.76 0.26 14.94
C ALA A 57 10.18 1.54 14.30
N GLU A 58 10.87 2.11 13.32
CA GLU A 58 10.40 3.26 12.55
C GLU A 58 9.09 2.95 11.84
N LYS A 59 8.95 1.75 11.26
CA LYS A 59 7.72 1.33 10.60
C LYS A 59 6.57 1.09 11.58
N ARG A 60 6.85 0.55 12.77
CA ARG A 60 5.86 0.38 13.84
C ARG A 60 5.37 1.74 14.34
N ALA A 61 6.29 2.70 14.52
CA ALA A 61 5.96 4.07 14.90
C ALA A 61 5.23 4.84 13.79
N ASN A 62 5.60 4.60 12.53
CA ASN A 62 5.01 5.27 11.37
C ASN A 62 4.55 4.28 10.29
N PRO A 63 3.40 3.61 10.47
CA PRO A 63 2.91 2.57 9.55
C PRO A 63 2.67 3.06 8.12
N ARG A 64 2.50 4.38 7.96
CA ARG A 64 2.28 5.06 6.68
C ARG A 64 3.58 5.53 6.02
N ALA A 65 4.69 5.64 6.76
CA ALA A 65 5.99 5.96 6.18
C ALA A 65 6.34 4.93 5.11
N GLY A 66 6.61 5.40 3.88
CA GLY A 66 6.96 4.55 2.74
C GLY A 66 5.80 3.98 1.93
N ARG A 67 4.52 4.23 2.26
CA ARG A 67 3.38 3.88 1.37
C ARG A 67 3.16 4.87 0.21
N GLY A 68 4.20 5.63 -0.13
CA GLY A 68 4.08 6.91 -0.83
C GLY A 68 3.81 8.02 0.19
N GLN A 69 4.58 9.10 0.12
CA GLN A 69 4.27 10.31 0.88
C GLN A 69 2.79 10.63 0.65
N GLY A 70 2.03 10.73 1.73
CA GLY A 70 0.65 11.22 1.63
C GLY A 70 0.64 12.61 0.97
N PRO A 71 -0.51 13.05 0.46
CA PRO A 71 -0.57 14.32 -0.22
C PRO A 71 -0.10 15.44 0.71
N LYS A 72 0.87 16.24 0.26
CA LYS A 72 1.39 17.36 1.04
C LYS A 72 0.40 18.52 0.96
N PRO A 73 0.02 19.15 2.08
CA PRO A 73 -0.73 20.40 2.02
C PRO A 73 0.16 21.47 1.38
N LEU A 74 -0.35 22.08 0.30
CA LEU A 74 0.33 23.18 -0.41
C LEU A 74 -0.14 24.53 0.12
N LYS A 75 -1.45 24.71 0.31
CA LYS A 75 -2.04 25.99 0.72
C LYS A 75 -3.38 25.77 1.42
N GLU A 76 -3.59 26.39 2.57
CA GLU A 76 -4.91 26.44 3.21
C GLU A 76 -5.63 27.72 2.75
N LEU A 77 -6.81 27.58 2.16
CA LEU A 77 -7.57 28.69 1.57
C LEU A 77 -8.63 29.26 2.54
N GLY A 78 -8.90 28.59 3.65
CA GLY A 78 -9.88 29.00 4.66
C GLY A 78 -11.23 28.28 4.55
N PRO A 79 -12.25 28.71 5.30
CA PRO A 79 -13.56 28.06 5.31
C PRO A 79 -14.35 28.39 4.04
N HIS A 80 -15.04 27.39 3.49
CA HIS A 80 -15.92 27.56 2.35
C HIS A 80 -17.13 28.43 2.74
N PRO A 81 -17.48 29.48 1.97
CA PRO A 81 -18.55 30.41 2.33
C PRO A 81 -19.96 29.81 2.33
N ALA A 82 -20.18 28.65 1.71
CA ALA A 82 -21.48 28.00 1.59
C ALA A 82 -21.62 26.79 2.53
N THR A 83 -20.55 26.03 2.74
CA THR A 83 -20.57 24.80 3.55
C THR A 83 -19.87 24.95 4.90
N GLY A 84 -19.10 26.03 5.11
CA GLY A 84 -18.32 26.28 6.33
C GLY A 84 -17.12 25.33 6.51
N GLU A 85 -16.89 24.41 5.58
CA GLU A 85 -15.82 23.41 5.67
C GLU A 85 -14.46 24.01 5.31
N SER A 86 -13.39 23.56 5.97
CA SER A 86 -12.03 24.00 5.67
C SER A 86 -11.58 23.54 4.27
N VAL A 87 -11.19 24.49 3.44
CA VAL A 87 -10.69 24.29 2.08
C VAL A 87 -9.17 24.31 2.09
N ALA A 88 -8.54 23.24 1.61
CA ALA A 88 -7.10 23.15 1.45
C ALA A 88 -6.70 22.62 0.07
N VAL A 89 -5.68 23.22 -0.51
CA VAL A 89 -4.98 22.74 -1.71
C VAL A 89 -3.92 21.74 -1.27
N MET A 90 -3.99 20.55 -1.85
CA MET A 90 -3.14 19.40 -1.52
C MET A 90 -2.45 18.92 -2.80
N ASP A 91 -1.19 18.51 -2.70
CA ASP A 91 -0.47 17.87 -3.80
C ASP A 91 -0.72 16.36 -3.79
N GLY A 92 -1.45 15.85 -4.78
CA GLY A 92 -1.83 14.44 -4.87
C GLY A 92 -1.06 13.67 -5.95
N ARG A 93 -1.16 12.33 -5.90
CA ARG A 93 -0.55 11.43 -6.91
C ARG A 93 -0.93 11.78 -8.37
N TYR A 94 -2.11 12.38 -8.58
CA TYR A 94 -2.62 12.73 -9.91
C TYR A 94 -2.48 14.22 -10.25
N GLY A 95 -1.77 14.99 -9.41
CA GLY A 95 -1.62 16.43 -9.49
C GLY A 95 -2.36 17.17 -8.36
N PRO A 96 -2.23 18.51 -8.32
CA PRO A 96 -2.83 19.33 -7.26
C PRO A 96 -4.35 19.26 -7.26
N TYR A 97 -4.93 19.25 -6.06
CA TYR A 97 -6.37 19.22 -5.87
C TYR A 97 -6.81 20.05 -4.66
N VAL A 98 -8.01 20.58 -4.73
CA VAL A 98 -8.70 21.24 -3.63
C VAL A 98 -9.50 20.19 -2.86
N LYS A 99 -9.41 20.22 -1.53
CA LYS A 99 -10.18 19.39 -0.61
C LYS A 99 -11.03 20.29 0.29
N SER A 100 -12.33 20.00 0.32
CA SER A 100 -13.29 20.52 1.30
C SER A 100 -13.98 19.33 1.95
N GLY A 101 -13.71 19.07 3.22
CA GLY A 101 -14.33 17.95 3.95
C GLY A 101 -14.19 16.60 3.23
N LYS A 102 -15.30 16.10 2.66
CA LYS A 102 -15.40 14.85 1.89
C LYS A 102 -15.23 15.02 0.37
N VAL A 103 -15.32 16.25 -0.13
CA VAL A 103 -15.30 16.56 -1.56
C VAL A 103 -13.89 16.95 -1.99
N ASN A 104 -13.47 16.42 -3.14
CA ASN A 104 -12.17 16.71 -3.72
C ASN A 104 -12.34 17.11 -5.19
N ALA A 105 -11.73 18.23 -5.58
CA ALA A 105 -11.73 18.74 -6.95
C ALA A 105 -10.30 18.91 -7.47
N ASN A 106 -9.99 18.30 -8.62
CA ASN A 106 -8.67 18.47 -9.25
C ASN A 106 -8.53 19.86 -9.86
N ILE A 107 -7.36 20.46 -9.69
CA ILE A 107 -6.99 21.70 -10.36
C ILE A 107 -6.52 21.33 -11.80
N PRO A 108 -6.99 22.04 -12.84
CA PRO A 108 -6.51 21.82 -14.21
C PRO A 108 -5.00 22.02 -14.33
N LYS A 109 -4.34 21.23 -15.19
CA LYS A 109 -2.86 21.18 -15.36
C LYS A 109 -2.20 22.45 -15.93
N GLY A 110 -2.89 23.59 -15.95
CA GLY A 110 -2.37 24.88 -16.39
C GLY A 110 -2.56 26.00 -15.36
N LYS A 111 -3.20 25.74 -14.22
CA LYS A 111 -3.30 26.69 -13.10
C LYS A 111 -2.36 26.23 -11.99
N SER A 112 -1.52 27.13 -11.50
CA SER A 112 -0.63 26.85 -10.37
C SER A 112 -1.46 26.66 -9.10
N PRO A 113 -1.12 25.69 -8.23
CA PRO A 113 -1.83 25.48 -6.96
C PRO A 113 -1.72 26.67 -6.00
N GLU A 114 -0.71 27.53 -6.20
CA GLU A 114 -0.47 28.73 -5.39
C GLU A 114 -1.40 29.89 -5.78
N ASP A 115 -1.77 29.97 -7.06
CA ASP A 115 -2.64 31.03 -7.60
C ASP A 115 -4.13 30.75 -7.39
N VAL A 116 -4.48 29.54 -6.93
CA VAL A 116 -5.88 29.20 -6.65
C VAL A 116 -6.37 30.06 -5.49
N THR A 117 -7.42 30.84 -5.78
CA THR A 117 -8.18 31.62 -4.81
C THR A 117 -9.33 30.79 -4.26
N LEU A 118 -9.92 31.27 -3.16
CA LEU A 118 -11.06 30.61 -2.53
C LEU A 118 -12.26 30.54 -3.48
N ASP A 119 -12.53 31.57 -4.28
CA ASP A 119 -13.65 31.58 -5.24
C ASP A 119 -13.47 30.54 -6.36
N ASP A 120 -12.26 30.43 -6.91
CA ASP A 120 -11.91 29.40 -7.90
C ASP A 120 -12.06 28.00 -7.32
N ALA A 121 -11.64 27.80 -6.07
CA ALA A 121 -11.78 26.54 -5.36
C ALA A 121 -13.25 26.15 -5.16
N VAL A 122 -14.11 27.10 -4.77
CA VAL A 122 -15.56 26.90 -4.61
C VAL A 122 -16.21 26.51 -5.93
N ALA A 123 -15.89 27.20 -7.02
CA ALA A 123 -16.42 26.88 -8.35
C ALA A 123 -16.05 25.45 -8.78
N LEU A 124 -14.79 25.05 -8.59
CA LEU A 124 -14.31 23.70 -8.91
C LEU A 124 -14.96 22.61 -8.04
N LEU A 125 -15.22 22.92 -6.76
CA LEU A 125 -15.91 22.01 -5.85
C LEU A 125 -17.39 21.86 -6.23
N ALA A 126 -18.11 22.94 -6.51
CA ALA A 126 -19.51 22.91 -6.92
C ALA A 126 -19.70 22.13 -8.25
N GLU A 127 -18.81 22.35 -9.23
CA GLU A 127 -18.81 21.55 -10.46
C GLU A 127 -18.61 20.06 -10.19
N ARG A 128 -17.75 19.71 -9.22
CA ARG A 128 -17.48 18.32 -8.86
C ARG A 128 -18.59 17.70 -8.06
N GLU A 129 -19.27 18.43 -7.19
CA GLU A 129 -20.48 17.95 -6.50
C GLU A 129 -21.60 17.66 -7.50
N GLY A 130 -21.83 18.58 -8.45
CA GLY A 130 -22.80 18.37 -9.54
C GLY A 130 -22.46 17.19 -10.46
N LYS A 131 -21.17 16.96 -10.74
CA LYS A 131 -20.69 15.82 -11.55
C LYS A 131 -20.54 14.52 -10.73
N ALA A 132 -20.39 14.58 -9.41
CA ALA A 132 -20.27 13.41 -8.55
C ALA A 132 -21.62 12.71 -8.35
N ALA A 133 -22.73 13.47 -8.33
CA ALA A 133 -24.08 12.92 -8.28
C ALA A 133 -24.45 12.08 -9.53
N THR A 134 -23.80 12.33 -10.67
CA THR A 134 -24.07 11.63 -11.94
C THR A 134 -23.14 10.44 -12.20
N LYS A 135 -22.02 10.31 -11.47
CA LYS A 135 -21.15 9.12 -11.57
C LYS A 135 -21.51 8.09 -10.52
N LYS A 136 -22.57 7.32 -10.85
CA LYS A 136 -22.96 6.07 -10.19
C LYS A 136 -21.70 5.22 -9.93
N PRO A 137 -21.44 4.76 -8.68
CA PRO A 137 -20.25 3.99 -8.39
C PRO A 137 -20.26 2.73 -9.25
N ALA A 138 -19.18 2.50 -10.00
CA ALA A 138 -18.99 1.28 -10.75
C ALA A 138 -19.12 0.10 -9.78
N ARG A 139 -20.25 -0.60 -9.88
CA ARG A 139 -20.58 -1.79 -9.10
C ARG A 139 -19.41 -2.76 -9.29
N LYS A 140 -18.62 -2.99 -8.23
CA LYS A 140 -17.61 -4.06 -8.20
C LYS A 140 -18.31 -5.34 -8.66
N LYS A 141 -17.98 -5.82 -9.86
CA LYS A 141 -18.40 -7.13 -10.32
C LYS A 141 -17.65 -8.13 -9.43
N ALA A 142 -18.36 -8.70 -8.46
CA ALA A 142 -17.84 -9.79 -7.66
C ALA A 142 -17.51 -10.94 -8.61
N ALA A 143 -16.22 -11.26 -8.75
CA ALA A 143 -15.81 -12.48 -9.43
C ALA A 143 -16.18 -13.68 -8.53
N PRO A 144 -16.83 -14.72 -9.09
CA PRO A 144 -17.42 -15.81 -8.32
C PRO A 144 -16.34 -16.68 -7.67
N LYS A 145 -16.62 -17.11 -6.43
CA LYS A 145 -15.89 -18.17 -5.72
C LYS A 145 -15.81 -19.40 -6.62
N LYS A 146 -14.62 -19.75 -7.11
CA LYS A 146 -14.37 -21.10 -7.62
C LYS A 146 -14.42 -22.07 -6.44
N THR A 147 -15.42 -22.91 -6.51
CA THR A 147 -15.71 -24.04 -5.64
C THR A 147 -14.55 -25.03 -5.64
N LYS A 148 -14.27 -25.54 -4.43
CA LYS A 148 -13.39 -26.69 -4.20
C LYS A 148 -13.93 -27.87 -5.00
N THR A 149 -13.17 -28.34 -5.99
CA THR A 149 -13.48 -29.61 -6.66
C THR A 149 -12.84 -30.72 -5.85
N ALA A 150 -13.72 -31.58 -5.34
CA ALA A 150 -13.40 -32.79 -4.62
C ALA A 150 -12.57 -33.76 -5.48
N THR A 151 -11.71 -34.50 -4.79
CA THR A 151 -11.04 -35.73 -5.19
C THR A 151 -11.97 -36.72 -5.91
N PRO A 152 -11.38 -37.60 -6.74
CA PRO A 152 -11.77 -38.99 -6.69
C PRO A 152 -10.56 -39.89 -6.40
N ALA A 153 -10.66 -40.61 -5.30
CA ALA A 153 -9.79 -41.73 -4.97
C ALA A 153 -10.10 -42.95 -5.86
N LYS A 154 -9.10 -43.85 -5.92
CA LYS A 154 -9.18 -45.30 -6.18
C LYS A 154 -8.97 -45.78 -7.64
N LYS A 155 -7.74 -46.23 -7.92
CA LYS A 155 -7.53 -47.51 -8.60
C LYS A 155 -6.38 -48.29 -7.93
N LYS A 156 -6.64 -49.58 -7.84
CA LYS A 156 -6.08 -50.63 -6.98
C LYS A 156 -4.80 -51.22 -7.62
N ALA A 157 -3.89 -51.70 -6.76
CA ALA A 157 -2.62 -52.35 -7.10
C ALA A 157 -2.75 -53.57 -8.04
N PRO A 158 -1.61 -54.05 -8.56
CA PRO A 158 -1.27 -55.44 -8.25
C PRO A 158 0.16 -55.61 -7.71
N ALA A 159 0.27 -56.60 -6.82
CA ALA A 159 1.48 -57.04 -6.13
C ALA A 159 2.53 -57.65 -7.08
N LYS A 160 3.82 -57.44 -6.77
CA LYS A 160 4.91 -58.27 -7.28
C LYS A 160 5.61 -58.94 -6.09
N LYS A 161 5.42 -60.26 -6.00
CA LYS A 161 6.11 -61.20 -5.12
C LYS A 161 7.14 -61.94 -6.00
N THR A 162 8.42 -61.91 -5.65
CA THR A 162 9.47 -62.92 -5.98
C THR A 162 10.60 -62.68 -4.98
N ALA A 163 10.75 -63.48 -3.93
CA ALA A 163 11.38 -64.82 -3.86
C ALA A 163 12.92 -64.78 -3.81
N ALA A 164 13.44 -65.52 -2.83
CA ALA A 164 14.79 -65.57 -2.27
C ALA A 164 15.91 -66.12 -3.17
N LYS A 165 17.16 -65.84 -2.76
CA LYS A 165 18.35 -66.73 -2.66
C LYS A 165 19.59 -65.85 -2.40
N LYS A 166 20.65 -66.26 -1.70
CA LYS A 166 21.04 -67.50 -1.02
C LYS A 166 22.14 -67.11 -0.03
#